data_AF-B1W1L2-F1
#
_entry.id   AF-B1W1L2-F1
#
_cell.length_a   1.000
_cell.length_b   1.000
_cell.length_c   1.000
_cell.angle_alpha   90.00
_cell.angle_beta   90.00
_cell.angle_gamma   90.00
#
_symmetry.space_group_name_H-M   'P 1'
#
loop_
_entity.id
_entity.type
_entity.pdbx_description
1 polymer ?
#
loop_
_entity_poly.entity_id
_entity_poly.type
_entity_poly.pdbx_seq_one_letter_code
_entity_poly.pdbx_strand_id
1 'polypeptide(L)'
;MRVPWSGRSVVSSLRPDARRSRSPTPVPCGPLRPPRGLVHPFGRVEYRRVTLTRGARITGAVLCAVSALLVIVWLVRDIRAADGPVAVWEHWSGTGDLRDVPLTTTSAAALVLLAAYAAAAVAALRSASAALVLVVTGAVTLALRLPGVWTVADASAPEHLRDRALITTCVALAAGIGLVVAGVAGRRPAPEGAVRPVGPRRGGAAVFLLLGSQALIVAAWEIRQPFVYPSELYPAWFIGGGPLSLPLTEGPPGWVAVTHVLMFLAAAGGALTGAAHARPLGLIAGGFVLSSGVLGTARVVHYEMYERFFDADLEAQLNMLTSVAALIAGPVVIIVLARKDVERIPAGGVPGPWGGGGPWGARPPGHPPPHVAPGYPPPQAPPGQQPPAPGFGPPRDGGFGPPPQGPPPQGPPPQGPPPQGPPPQGPPPQGPPSPPAGG
;
A
#
# COMPACT_ATOMS: atom_id res chain seq x y z
N MET A 1 37.00 -33.92 -5.26
CA MET A 1 36.20 -35.14 -5.50
C MET A 1 35.06 -34.79 -6.45
N ARG A 2 35.11 -35.28 -7.70
CA ARG A 2 34.09 -35.07 -8.73
C ARG A 2 33.21 -36.31 -8.79
N VAL A 3 31.89 -36.13 -8.79
CA VAL A 3 30.90 -37.19 -9.06
C VAL A 3 30.13 -36.79 -10.32
N PRO A 4 30.01 -37.66 -11.35
CA PRO A 4 29.33 -37.33 -12.58
C PRO A 4 27.84 -37.64 -12.49
N TRP A 5 27.00 -36.73 -13.00
CA TRP A 5 25.57 -36.92 -13.18
C TRP A 5 25.31 -37.46 -14.58
N SER A 6 24.90 -38.74 -14.69
CA SER A 6 24.50 -39.36 -15.96
C SER A 6 23.01 -39.20 -16.20
N GLY A 7 22.65 -38.77 -17.40
CA GLY A 7 21.25 -38.65 -17.84
C GLY A 7 20.54 -39.98 -18.01
N ARG A 8 19.20 -39.90 -18.01
CA ARG A 8 18.35 -40.88 -18.69
C ARG A 8 17.05 -40.21 -19.14
N SER A 9 16.98 -39.95 -20.43
CA SER A 9 15.81 -39.57 -21.20
C SER A 9 14.89 -40.77 -21.40
N VAL A 10 13.62 -40.65 -21.03
CA VAL A 10 12.57 -41.60 -21.41
C VAL A 10 11.61 -40.89 -22.35
N VAL A 11 11.69 -41.28 -23.61
CA VAL A 11 10.74 -40.99 -24.68
C VAL A 11 9.62 -42.04 -24.57
N SER A 12 8.39 -41.60 -24.34
CA SER A 12 7.20 -42.45 -24.47
C SER A 12 6.30 -41.89 -25.57
N SER A 13 6.29 -42.62 -26.68
CA SER A 13 5.38 -42.46 -27.80
C SER A 13 3.95 -42.80 -27.41
N LEU A 14 2.99 -41.98 -27.81
CA LEU A 14 1.57 -42.33 -27.82
C LEU A 14 0.99 -42.03 -29.20
N ARG A 15 0.43 -43.09 -29.78
CA ARG A 15 -0.15 -43.20 -31.13
C ARG A 15 -1.38 -42.31 -31.34
N PRO A 16 -1.69 -41.94 -32.59
CA PRO A 16 -2.93 -41.28 -32.95
C PRO A 16 -4.05 -42.31 -33.14
N ASP A 17 -5.17 -42.14 -32.44
CA ASP A 17 -6.38 -42.94 -32.66
C ASP A 17 -7.37 -42.15 -33.54
N ALA A 18 -7.59 -42.69 -34.73
CA ALA A 18 -8.59 -42.24 -35.68
C ALA A 18 -9.96 -42.80 -35.29
N ARG A 19 -10.97 -41.93 -35.08
CA ARG A 19 -12.37 -42.37 -35.15
C ARG A 19 -13.38 -41.24 -35.41
N ARG A 20 -13.95 -41.32 -36.62
CA ARG A 20 -15.36 -41.12 -37.02
C ARG A 20 -15.96 -39.70 -36.91
N SER A 21 -15.97 -39.08 -38.09
CA SER A 21 -17.02 -38.20 -38.59
C SER A 21 -18.43 -38.79 -38.44
N ARG A 22 -19.31 -38.10 -37.70
CA ARG A 22 -20.76 -38.17 -37.88
C ARG A 22 -21.29 -36.76 -38.10
N SER A 23 -21.88 -36.56 -39.27
CA SER A 23 -22.62 -35.39 -39.70
C SER A 23 -23.92 -35.25 -38.88
N PRO A 24 -24.17 -34.09 -38.24
CA PRO A 24 -25.47 -33.81 -37.64
C PRO A 24 -26.45 -33.29 -38.71
N THR A 25 -27.64 -33.89 -38.71
CA THR A 25 -28.81 -33.46 -39.46
C THR A 25 -29.32 -32.09 -39.00
N PRO A 26 -29.88 -31.26 -39.91
CA PRO A 26 -30.41 -29.95 -39.56
C PRO A 26 -31.75 -30.08 -38.82
N VAL A 27 -31.79 -29.59 -37.59
CA VAL A 27 -33.00 -29.44 -36.77
C VAL A 27 -33.65 -28.09 -37.09
N PRO A 28 -34.98 -28.04 -37.35
CA PRO A 28 -35.68 -26.80 -37.66
C PRO A 28 -35.72 -25.83 -36.47
N CYS A 29 -35.38 -24.56 -36.75
CA CYS A 29 -35.35 -23.46 -35.81
C CYS A 29 -36.77 -23.06 -35.36
N GLY A 30 -37.11 -23.36 -34.10
CA GLY A 30 -38.19 -22.66 -33.39
C GLY A 30 -37.69 -21.35 -32.76
N PRO A 31 -38.57 -20.36 -32.51
CA PRO A 31 -38.18 -19.06 -31.98
C PRO A 31 -37.56 -19.19 -30.57
N LEU A 32 -36.31 -18.75 -30.47
CA LEU A 32 -35.51 -18.68 -29.24
C LEU A 32 -36.21 -17.80 -28.20
N ARG A 33 -36.76 -18.43 -27.15
CA ARG A 33 -37.03 -17.75 -25.88
C ARG A 33 -35.69 -17.30 -25.28
N PRO A 34 -35.55 -16.04 -24.81
CA PRO A 34 -34.34 -15.62 -24.13
C PRO A 34 -34.15 -16.46 -22.86
N PRO A 35 -32.93 -16.97 -22.60
CA PRO A 35 -32.64 -17.75 -21.41
C PRO A 35 -32.88 -16.88 -20.18
N ARG A 36 -33.75 -17.37 -19.27
CA ARG A 36 -33.87 -16.83 -17.91
C ARG A 36 -32.47 -16.86 -17.30
N GLY A 37 -32.01 -15.67 -16.91
CA GLY A 37 -30.66 -15.42 -16.42
C GLY A 37 -30.26 -16.44 -15.36
N LEU A 38 -29.11 -17.09 -15.62
CA LEU A 38 -28.37 -17.82 -14.62
C LEU A 38 -27.99 -16.83 -13.52
N VAL A 39 -28.73 -16.86 -12.42
CA VAL A 39 -28.36 -16.17 -11.18
C VAL A 39 -27.08 -16.85 -10.70
N HIS A 40 -25.93 -16.22 -10.92
CA HIS A 40 -24.68 -16.67 -10.33
C HIS A 40 -24.83 -16.65 -8.80
N PRO A 41 -24.65 -17.79 -8.10
CA PRO A 41 -24.83 -17.89 -6.64
C PRO A 41 -23.70 -17.22 -5.84
N PHE A 42 -22.69 -16.67 -6.51
CA PHE A 42 -21.70 -15.82 -5.88
C PHE A 42 -22.20 -14.38 -5.91
N GLY A 43 -22.97 -14.03 -4.87
CA GLY A 43 -23.37 -12.66 -4.60
C GLY A 43 -22.18 -11.73 -4.78
N ARG A 44 -22.32 -10.75 -5.68
CA ARG A 44 -21.36 -9.64 -5.79
C ARG A 44 -21.26 -9.03 -4.41
N VAL A 45 -20.14 -9.25 -3.73
CA VAL A 45 -19.78 -8.54 -2.51
C VAL A 45 -19.58 -7.08 -2.93
N GLU A 46 -20.66 -6.31 -2.84
CA GLU A 46 -20.73 -4.92 -3.18
C GLU A 46 -19.95 -4.16 -2.10
N TYR A 47 -18.65 -3.97 -2.33
CA TYR A 47 -17.80 -3.22 -1.42
C TYR A 47 -18.22 -1.73 -1.42
N ARG A 48 -19.15 -1.40 -0.52
CA ARG A 48 -19.56 -0.04 -0.12
C ARG A 48 -18.31 0.83 -0.01
N ARG A 49 -18.34 2.08 -0.51
CA ARG A 49 -17.36 3.07 -0.07
C ARG A 49 -17.49 3.17 1.45
N VAL A 50 -16.38 3.19 2.15
CA VAL A 50 -16.40 3.28 3.61
C VAL A 50 -15.68 4.56 3.97
N THR A 51 -16.39 5.47 4.65
CA THR A 51 -15.78 6.71 5.12
C THR A 51 -15.52 6.60 6.61
N LEU A 52 -14.38 7.13 7.05
CA LEU A 52 -13.99 7.07 8.45
C LEU A 52 -14.72 8.15 9.26
N THR A 53 -15.14 7.86 10.49
CA THR A 53 -15.70 8.86 11.41
C THR A 53 -14.70 9.98 11.70
N ARG A 54 -15.18 11.20 12.00
CA ARG A 54 -14.30 12.34 12.31
C ARG A 54 -13.35 12.02 13.47
N GLY A 55 -13.86 11.37 14.53
CA GLY A 55 -13.05 10.93 15.66
C GLY A 55 -11.93 9.99 15.24
N ALA A 56 -12.25 8.91 14.51
CA ALA A 56 -11.25 7.94 14.06
C ALA A 56 -10.21 8.55 13.10
N ARG A 57 -10.58 9.59 12.32
CA ARG A 57 -9.61 10.31 11.45
C ARG A 57 -8.59 11.09 12.28
N ILE A 58 -9.07 11.81 13.29
CA ILE A 58 -8.21 12.58 14.18
C ILE A 58 -7.31 11.64 14.98
N THR A 59 -7.87 10.58 15.57
CA THR A 59 -7.09 9.57 16.30
C THR A 59 -6.04 8.93 15.40
N GLY A 60 -6.41 8.49 14.20
CA GLY A 60 -5.46 7.92 13.24
C GLY A 60 -4.34 8.90 12.86
N ALA A 61 -4.66 10.17 12.60
CA ALA A 61 -3.67 11.19 12.29
C ALA A 61 -2.72 11.46 13.47
N VAL A 62 -3.25 11.52 14.70
CA VAL A 62 -2.45 11.70 15.93
C VAL A 62 -1.52 10.51 16.15
N LEU A 63 -2.01 9.28 16.02
CA LEU A 63 -1.18 8.08 16.15
C LEU A 63 -0.06 8.05 15.10
N CYS A 64 -0.37 8.39 13.84
CA CYS A 64 0.65 8.54 12.80
C CYS A 64 1.68 9.63 13.13
N ALA A 65 1.24 10.78 13.65
CA ALA A 65 2.14 11.87 14.04
C ALA A 65 3.06 11.45 15.20
N VAL A 66 2.53 10.77 16.21
CA VAL A 66 3.33 10.21 17.31
C VAL A 66 4.37 9.22 16.79
N SER A 67 3.99 8.27 15.95
CA SER A 67 4.94 7.32 15.36
C SER A 67 6.01 8.00 14.51
N ALA A 68 5.63 9.02 13.73
CA ALA A 68 6.59 9.82 12.96
C ALA A 68 7.58 10.58 13.86
N LEU A 69 7.10 11.18 14.95
CA LEU A 69 7.95 11.87 15.93
C LEU A 69 8.92 10.90 16.61
N LEU A 70 8.47 9.69 16.98
CA LEU A 70 9.37 8.66 17.53
C LEU A 70 10.51 8.33 16.57
N VAL A 71 10.19 8.16 15.27
CA VAL A 71 11.21 7.92 14.24
C VAL A 71 12.18 9.12 14.14
N ILE A 72 11.66 10.35 14.13
CA ILE A 72 12.49 11.56 14.05
C ILE A 72 13.42 11.68 15.26
N VAL A 73 12.94 11.38 16.48
CA VAL A 73 13.76 11.45 17.70
C VAL A 73 14.94 10.49 17.63
N TRP A 74 14.71 9.26 17.19
CA TRP A 74 15.79 8.28 17.00
C TRP A 74 16.75 8.68 15.87
N LEU A 75 16.23 9.25 14.78
CA LEU A 75 17.06 9.73 13.67
C LEU A 75 17.96 10.90 14.08
N VAL A 76 17.41 11.89 14.80
CA VAL A 76 18.17 13.04 15.31
C VAL A 76 19.24 12.58 16.31
N ARG A 77 18.91 11.58 17.14
CA ARG A 77 19.87 10.96 18.05
C ARG A 77 21.01 10.29 17.27
N ASP A 78 20.72 9.48 16.26
CA ASP A 78 21.76 8.81 15.47
C ASP A 78 22.65 9.80 14.74
N ILE A 79 22.08 10.86 14.14
CA ILE A 79 22.84 11.94 13.48
C ILE A 79 23.78 12.63 14.46
N ARG A 80 23.32 12.88 15.70
CA ARG A 80 24.15 13.50 16.74
C ARG A 80 25.21 12.56 17.29
N ALA A 81 24.88 11.27 17.40
CA ALA A 81 25.81 10.26 17.91
C ALA A 81 26.92 9.95 16.91
N ALA A 82 26.61 9.98 15.61
CA ALA A 82 27.55 9.70 14.53
C ALA A 82 28.25 10.97 13.98
N ASP A 83 28.20 12.09 14.69
CA ASP A 83 28.80 13.37 14.30
C ASP A 83 28.38 13.90 12.90
N GLY A 84 27.21 13.50 12.42
CA GLY A 84 26.62 14.02 11.20
C GLY A 84 25.75 13.03 10.42
N PRO A 85 24.98 13.52 9.42
CA PRO A 85 24.11 12.68 8.60
C PRO A 85 24.87 11.79 7.62
N VAL A 86 26.11 12.15 7.25
CA VAL A 86 26.95 11.37 6.33
C VAL A 86 27.38 10.05 6.95
N ALA A 87 27.82 10.06 8.21
CA ALA A 87 28.21 8.84 8.91
C ALA A 87 27.02 7.87 9.10
N VAL A 88 25.82 8.40 9.40
CA VAL A 88 24.59 7.59 9.45
C VAL A 88 24.27 6.98 8.08
N TRP A 89 24.44 7.77 7.01
CA TRP A 89 24.26 7.28 5.64
C TRP A 89 25.26 6.17 5.31
N GLU A 90 26.55 6.37 5.59
CA GLU A 90 27.62 5.40 5.37
C GLU A 90 27.39 4.11 6.16
N HIS A 91 26.87 4.22 7.38
CA HIS A 91 26.45 3.07 8.17
C HIS A 91 25.31 2.30 7.50
N TRP A 92 24.25 3.00 7.06
CA TRP A 92 23.12 2.36 6.38
C TRP A 92 23.48 1.75 5.03
N SER A 93 24.36 2.38 4.26
CA SER A 93 24.87 1.80 3.00
C SER A 93 25.87 0.67 3.26
N GLY A 94 26.38 0.53 4.48
CA GLY A 94 27.44 -0.43 4.82
C GLY A 94 28.78 -0.07 4.17
N THR A 95 29.05 1.22 4.01
CA THR A 95 30.30 1.77 3.46
C THR A 95 31.19 2.36 4.57
N GLY A 96 30.65 2.61 5.76
CA GLY A 96 31.42 3.07 6.92
C GLY A 96 32.25 1.95 7.57
N ASP A 97 33.36 2.32 8.22
CA ASP A 97 34.16 1.36 8.99
C ASP A 97 33.42 0.96 10.26
N LEU A 98 33.06 -0.32 10.39
CA LEU A 98 32.30 -0.86 11.52
C LEU A 98 33.05 -0.75 12.85
N ARG A 99 34.36 -0.48 12.83
CA ARG A 99 35.19 -0.35 14.05
C ARG A 99 35.10 1.03 14.71
N ASP A 100 34.78 2.08 13.93
CA ASP A 100 34.84 3.47 14.39
C ASP A 100 33.47 4.14 14.49
N VAL A 101 32.40 3.49 14.02
CA VAL A 101 31.06 4.09 13.98
C VAL A 101 30.26 3.74 15.26
N PRO A 102 29.78 4.73 16.03
CA PRO A 102 28.89 4.48 17.16
C PRO A 102 27.63 3.75 16.67
N LEU A 103 27.22 2.68 17.38
CA LEU A 103 26.09 1.83 17.01
C LEU A 103 24.85 2.68 16.70
N THR A 104 24.53 2.83 15.41
CA THR A 104 23.29 3.50 15.02
C THR A 104 22.11 2.65 15.49
N THR A 105 21.07 3.33 15.97
CA THR A 105 19.89 2.66 16.52
C THR A 105 18.79 2.49 15.48
N THR A 106 18.91 3.16 14.34
CA THR A 106 17.97 3.13 13.22
C THR A 106 18.61 2.60 11.95
N SER A 107 17.75 2.15 11.04
CA SER A 107 18.11 1.78 9.67
C SER A 107 17.35 2.63 8.66
N ALA A 108 17.65 2.47 7.37
CA ALA A 108 16.90 3.15 6.31
C ALA A 108 15.40 2.78 6.27
N ALA A 109 14.98 1.67 6.89
CA ALA A 109 13.57 1.36 7.10
C ALA A 109 12.82 2.47 7.86
N ALA A 110 13.52 3.19 8.74
CA ALA A 110 12.98 4.33 9.47
C ALA A 110 12.52 5.45 8.53
N LEU A 111 13.26 5.75 7.45
CA LEU A 111 12.86 6.77 6.49
C LEU A 111 11.59 6.38 5.72
N VAL A 112 11.47 5.11 5.33
CA VAL A 112 10.26 4.60 4.66
C VAL A 112 9.06 4.65 5.59
N LEU A 113 9.23 4.23 6.85
CA LEU A 113 8.18 4.31 7.86
C LEU A 113 7.76 5.75 8.15
N LEU A 114 8.72 6.68 8.26
CA LEU A 114 8.45 8.10 8.43
C LEU A 114 7.58 8.65 7.30
N ALA A 115 7.95 8.36 6.06
CA ALA A 115 7.17 8.75 4.89
C ALA A 115 5.77 8.11 4.89
N ALA A 116 5.67 6.83 5.26
CA ALA A 116 4.40 6.12 5.38
C ALA A 116 3.49 6.72 6.46
N TYR A 117 4.03 7.08 7.63
CA TYR A 117 3.27 7.73 8.70
C TYR A 117 2.80 9.13 8.30
N ALA A 118 3.66 9.93 7.66
CA ALA A 118 3.28 11.25 7.16
C ALA A 118 2.17 11.15 6.11
N ALA A 119 2.33 10.25 5.14
CA ALA A 119 1.32 10.00 4.10
C ALA A 119 -0.01 9.48 4.70
N ALA A 120 0.06 8.59 5.70
CA ALA A 120 -1.10 8.07 6.38
C ALA A 120 -1.82 9.14 7.21
N ALA A 121 -1.09 10.04 7.88
CA ALA A 121 -1.67 11.18 8.59
C ALA A 121 -2.42 12.12 7.63
N VAL A 122 -1.80 12.46 6.50
CA VAL A 122 -2.44 13.29 5.45
C VAL A 122 -3.67 12.57 4.86
N ALA A 123 -3.56 11.27 4.58
CA ALA A 123 -4.67 10.47 4.06
C ALA A 123 -5.82 10.36 5.06
N ALA A 124 -5.53 10.23 6.36
CA ALA A 124 -6.52 10.20 7.42
C ALA A 124 -7.38 11.48 7.45
N LEU A 125 -6.74 12.63 7.23
CA LEU A 125 -7.41 13.93 7.25
C LEU A 125 -8.13 14.25 5.93
N ARG A 126 -7.58 13.83 4.78
CA ARG A 126 -7.99 14.33 3.46
C ARG A 126 -8.64 13.30 2.55
N SER A 127 -8.57 12.00 2.85
CA SER A 127 -8.99 10.94 1.92
C SER A 127 -10.19 10.13 2.40
N ALA A 128 -11.07 9.75 1.46
CA ALA A 128 -12.10 8.75 1.68
C ALA A 128 -11.52 7.33 1.89
N SER A 129 -10.26 7.08 1.48
CA SER A 129 -9.57 5.80 1.66
C SER A 129 -8.80 5.69 2.99
N ALA A 130 -8.98 6.64 3.91
CA ALA A 130 -8.27 6.73 5.19
C ALA A 130 -8.23 5.40 5.96
N ALA A 131 -9.37 4.72 6.09
CA ALA A 131 -9.50 3.48 6.85
C ALA A 131 -8.46 2.43 6.45
N LEU A 132 -8.32 2.21 5.14
CA LEU A 132 -7.44 1.17 4.63
C LEU A 132 -5.97 1.54 4.73
N VAL A 133 -5.65 2.83 4.55
CA VAL A 133 -4.29 3.34 4.73
C VAL A 133 -3.86 3.15 6.18
N LEU A 134 -4.72 3.50 7.14
CA LEU A 134 -4.44 3.30 8.58
C LEU A 134 -4.24 1.83 8.92
N VAL A 135 -5.09 0.92 8.42
CA VAL A 135 -4.94 -0.52 8.64
C VAL A 135 -3.62 -1.05 8.08
N VAL A 136 -3.29 -0.68 6.84
CA VAL A 136 -2.05 -1.15 6.20
C VAL A 136 -0.82 -0.59 6.91
N THR A 137 -0.78 0.71 7.21
CA THR A 137 0.33 1.33 7.94
C THR A 137 0.48 0.74 9.33
N GLY A 138 -0.62 0.48 10.04
CA GLY A 138 -0.62 -0.18 11.35
C GLY A 138 -0.08 -1.62 11.25
N ALA A 139 -0.57 -2.42 10.30
CA ALA A 139 -0.12 -3.79 10.10
C ALA A 139 1.38 -3.88 9.75
N VAL A 140 1.88 -3.01 8.86
CA VAL A 140 3.32 -2.94 8.53
C VAL A 140 4.14 -2.53 9.74
N THR A 141 3.65 -1.57 10.53
CA THR A 141 4.32 -1.14 11.77
C THR A 141 4.43 -2.30 12.75
N LEU A 142 3.35 -3.04 12.96
CA LEU A 142 3.34 -4.20 13.85
C LEU A 142 4.31 -5.27 13.35
N ALA A 143 4.24 -5.64 12.07
CA ALA A 143 5.11 -6.67 11.51
C ALA A 143 6.59 -6.32 11.68
N LEU A 144 6.99 -5.06 11.45
CA LEU A 144 8.39 -4.64 11.54
C LEU A 144 8.88 -4.38 12.97
N ARG A 145 8.00 -3.95 13.88
CA ARG A 145 8.39 -3.58 15.27
C ARG A 145 8.18 -4.70 16.27
N LEU A 146 7.41 -5.74 15.94
CA LEU A 146 7.12 -6.86 16.83
C LEU A 146 8.40 -7.51 17.39
N PRO A 147 9.47 -7.74 16.60
CA PRO A 147 10.70 -8.30 17.15
C PRO A 147 11.37 -7.48 18.23
N GLY A 148 11.22 -6.15 18.21
CA GLY A 148 11.80 -5.27 19.21
C GLY A 148 11.33 -5.56 20.64
N VAL A 149 10.24 -6.31 20.84
CA VAL A 149 9.77 -6.69 22.18
C VAL A 149 10.73 -7.67 22.85
N TRP A 150 11.33 -8.58 22.08
CA TRP A 150 12.24 -9.58 22.61
C TRP A 150 13.71 -9.31 22.26
N THR A 151 14.01 -8.64 21.14
CA THR A 151 15.41 -8.42 20.73
C THR A 151 16.11 -7.28 21.45
N VAL A 152 15.38 -6.27 21.94
CA VAL A 152 15.99 -5.09 22.58
C VAL A 152 16.59 -5.43 23.94
N ALA A 153 16.00 -6.38 24.67
CA ALA A 153 16.51 -6.82 25.97
C ALA A 153 17.91 -7.45 25.85
N ASP A 154 18.14 -8.22 24.77
CA ASP A 154 19.39 -8.92 24.50
C ASP A 154 20.43 -8.08 23.74
N ALA A 155 20.08 -6.84 23.38
CA ALA A 155 20.96 -5.98 22.61
C ALA A 155 22.21 -5.56 23.41
N SER A 156 23.35 -5.54 22.74
CA SER A 156 24.61 -5.02 23.29
C SER A 156 24.59 -3.49 23.27
N ALA A 157 23.84 -2.89 24.20
CA ALA A 157 23.71 -1.45 24.37
C ALA A 157 23.58 -1.07 25.85
N PRO A 158 23.97 0.17 26.22
CA PRO A 158 23.74 0.70 27.55
C PRO A 158 22.28 0.56 28.00
N GLU A 159 22.07 0.20 29.28
CA GLU A 159 20.75 -0.12 29.84
C GLU A 159 19.71 0.98 29.61
N HIS A 160 20.07 2.24 29.87
CA HIS A 160 19.19 3.39 29.64
C HIS A 160 18.73 3.55 28.18
N LEU A 161 19.47 3.01 27.20
CA LEU A 161 19.07 3.00 25.79
C LEU A 161 18.13 1.87 25.47
N ARG A 162 18.38 0.69 26.05
CA ARG A 162 17.49 -0.46 25.93
C ARG A 162 16.12 -0.14 26.51
N ASP A 163 16.06 0.49 27.69
CA ASP A 163 14.81 0.90 28.32
C ASP A 163 14.02 1.88 27.44
N ARG A 164 14.69 2.90 26.91
CA ARG A 164 14.06 3.86 26.00
C ARG A 164 13.60 3.17 24.71
N ALA A 165 14.41 2.29 24.12
CA ALA A 165 14.05 1.53 22.94
C ALA A 165 12.83 0.64 23.19
N LEU A 166 12.81 -0.14 24.27
CA LEU A 166 11.67 -0.95 24.70
C LEU A 166 10.40 -0.11 24.84
N ILE A 167 10.47 1.03 25.55
CA ILE A 167 9.33 1.93 25.72
C ILE A 167 8.84 2.43 24.35
N THR A 168 9.75 2.91 23.48
CA THR A 168 9.34 3.39 22.15
C THR A 168 8.79 2.29 21.26
N THR A 169 9.28 1.05 21.38
CA THR A 169 8.74 -0.13 20.69
C THR A 169 7.32 -0.43 21.18
N CYS A 170 7.10 -0.47 22.48
CA CYS A 170 5.76 -0.66 23.06
C CYS A 170 4.78 0.44 22.60
N VAL A 171 5.21 1.71 22.58
CA VAL A 171 4.40 2.82 22.06
C VAL A 171 4.12 2.65 20.57
N ALA A 172 5.10 2.26 19.76
CA ALA A 172 4.93 2.02 18.34
C ALA A 172 3.97 0.85 18.05
N LEU A 173 4.02 -0.21 18.85
CA LEU A 173 3.08 -1.34 18.77
C LEU A 173 1.67 -0.92 19.19
N ALA A 174 1.52 -0.21 20.31
CA ALA A 174 0.23 0.33 20.74
C ALA A 174 -0.36 1.27 19.68
N ALA A 175 0.46 2.13 19.08
CA ALA A 175 0.06 2.98 17.97
C ALA A 175 -0.34 2.15 16.73
N GLY A 176 0.43 1.11 16.38
CA GLY A 176 0.11 0.18 15.29
C GLY A 176 -1.25 -0.51 15.48
N ILE A 177 -1.51 -1.03 16.69
CA ILE A 177 -2.82 -1.61 17.06
C ILE A 177 -3.90 -0.54 16.97
N GLY A 178 -3.67 0.64 17.55
CA GLY A 178 -4.60 1.77 17.50
C GLY A 178 -4.95 2.21 16.08
N LEU A 179 -3.99 2.18 15.15
CA LEU A 179 -4.21 2.47 13.73
C LEU A 179 -5.10 1.42 13.06
N VAL A 180 -4.86 0.13 13.33
CA VAL A 180 -5.70 -0.96 12.84
C VAL A 180 -7.11 -0.84 13.40
N VAL A 181 -7.25 -0.65 14.72
CA VAL A 181 -8.56 -0.49 15.38
C VAL A 181 -9.29 0.74 14.87
N ALA A 182 -8.64 1.91 14.77
CA ALA A 182 -9.24 3.12 14.23
C ALA A 182 -9.71 2.92 12.78
N GLY A 183 -8.90 2.26 11.95
CA GLY A 183 -9.24 1.95 10.57
C GLY A 183 -10.35 0.91 10.43
N VAL A 184 -10.44 -0.08 11.33
CA VAL A 184 -11.46 -1.14 11.30
C VAL A 184 -12.79 -0.69 11.91
N ALA A 185 -12.77 -0.14 13.13
CA ALA A 185 -13.95 0.28 13.89
C ALA A 185 -14.51 1.63 13.42
N GLY A 186 -13.65 2.51 12.89
CA GLY A 186 -14.07 3.81 12.36
C GLY A 186 -14.86 3.75 11.04
N ARG A 187 -15.07 2.56 10.49
CA ARG A 187 -15.76 2.34 9.21
C ARG A 187 -17.25 2.68 9.31
N ARG A 188 -17.69 3.73 8.62
CA ARG A 188 -19.12 3.96 8.34
C ARG A 188 -19.48 3.46 6.95
N PRO A 189 -20.55 2.65 6.81
CA PRO A 189 -20.95 2.12 5.50
C PRO A 189 -21.59 3.27 4.69
N ALA A 190 -21.03 3.63 3.52
CA ALA A 190 -21.58 4.72 2.69
C ALA A 190 -22.96 4.40 2.10
N PRO A 191 -23.75 5.40 1.66
CA PRO A 191 -25.02 5.19 0.98
C PRO A 191 -24.90 4.28 -0.26
N GLU A 192 -25.93 3.49 -0.51
CA GLU A 192 -26.06 2.57 -1.65
C GLU A 192 -26.05 3.31 -3.00
N GLY A 193 -25.48 2.67 -4.04
CA GLY A 193 -25.58 3.13 -5.42
C GLY A 193 -24.29 3.58 -6.12
N ALA A 194 -23.14 3.61 -5.43
CA ALA A 194 -21.87 3.97 -6.08
C ALA A 194 -21.25 2.77 -6.83
N VAL A 195 -21.55 2.64 -8.13
CA VAL A 195 -20.95 1.63 -9.01
C VAL A 195 -19.42 1.72 -8.97
N ARG A 196 -18.77 0.60 -8.67
CA ARG A 196 -17.30 0.49 -8.72
C ARG A 196 -16.87 0.34 -10.18
N PRO A 197 -15.78 0.99 -10.61
CA PRO A 197 -15.16 0.65 -11.88
C PRO A 197 -14.60 -0.78 -11.80
N VAL A 198 -15.36 -1.76 -12.30
CA VAL A 198 -14.91 -3.14 -12.43
C VAL A 198 -14.02 -3.21 -13.67
N GLY A 199 -12.71 -3.29 -13.47
CA GLY A 199 -11.76 -3.48 -14.55
C GLY A 199 -10.34 -3.48 -14.02
N PRO A 200 -9.44 -4.30 -14.57
CA PRO A 200 -8.03 -4.34 -14.18
C PRO A 200 -7.46 -2.92 -14.13
N ARG A 201 -6.87 -2.54 -12.99
CA ARG A 201 -6.23 -1.24 -12.85
C ARG A 201 -5.04 -1.21 -13.81
N ARG A 202 -4.97 -0.22 -14.70
CA ARG A 202 -3.86 -0.06 -15.65
C ARG A 202 -2.56 -0.04 -14.84
N GLY A 203 -1.64 -0.97 -15.13
CA GLY A 203 -0.38 -1.13 -14.40
C GLY A 203 -0.35 -2.21 -13.31
N GLY A 204 -1.48 -2.89 -13.00
CA GLY A 204 -1.51 -3.98 -12.02
C GLY A 204 -0.56 -5.14 -12.36
N ALA A 205 -0.46 -5.51 -13.64
CA ALA A 205 0.48 -6.52 -14.12
C ALA A 205 1.95 -6.07 -13.94
N ALA A 206 2.28 -4.80 -14.20
CA ALA A 206 3.63 -4.28 -13.99
C ALA A 206 4.00 -4.31 -12.51
N VAL A 207 3.10 -3.88 -11.61
CA VAL A 207 3.32 -3.94 -10.16
C VAL A 207 3.46 -5.39 -9.68
N PHE A 208 2.65 -6.31 -10.22
CA PHE A 208 2.75 -7.74 -9.91
C PHE A 208 4.12 -8.30 -10.31
N LEU A 209 4.59 -8.02 -11.52
CA LEU A 209 5.89 -8.50 -12.00
C LEU A 209 7.05 -7.88 -11.23
N LEU A 210 7.02 -6.56 -10.99
CA LEU A 210 8.10 -5.85 -10.30
C LEU A 210 8.18 -6.24 -8.82
N LEU A 211 7.07 -6.19 -8.07
CA LEU A 211 7.10 -6.59 -6.65
C LEU A 211 7.23 -8.11 -6.49
N GLY A 212 6.63 -8.90 -7.38
CA GLY A 212 6.77 -10.36 -7.37
C GLY A 212 8.21 -10.80 -7.63
N SER A 213 8.89 -10.20 -8.62
CA SER A 213 10.32 -10.47 -8.85
C SER A 213 11.19 -10.02 -7.68
N GLN A 214 10.95 -8.85 -7.10
CA GLN A 214 11.67 -8.41 -5.89
C GLN A 214 11.45 -9.36 -4.71
N ALA A 215 10.24 -9.89 -4.51
CA ALA A 215 9.97 -10.89 -3.48
C ALA A 215 10.77 -12.17 -3.71
N LEU A 216 10.85 -12.65 -4.95
CA LEU A 216 11.65 -13.82 -5.31
C LEU A 216 13.14 -13.59 -5.11
N ILE A 217 13.65 -12.41 -5.47
CA ILE A 217 15.06 -12.05 -5.29
C ILE A 217 15.41 -12.02 -3.80
N VAL A 218 14.61 -11.33 -2.97
CA VAL A 218 14.83 -11.30 -1.51
C VAL A 218 14.76 -12.72 -0.92
N ALA A 219 13.77 -13.53 -1.31
CA ALA A 219 13.67 -14.91 -0.85
C ALA A 219 14.86 -15.77 -1.29
N ALA A 220 15.36 -15.59 -2.51
CA ALA A 220 16.53 -16.32 -3.01
C ALA A 220 17.80 -15.97 -2.21
N TRP A 221 18.00 -14.69 -1.91
CA TRP A 221 19.11 -14.24 -1.05
C TRP A 221 18.98 -14.80 0.38
N GLU A 222 17.77 -14.85 0.94
CA GLU A 222 17.54 -15.48 2.26
C GLU A 222 17.81 -16.99 2.25
N ILE A 223 17.39 -17.71 1.20
CA ILE A 223 17.68 -19.16 1.04
C ILE A 223 19.18 -19.42 0.87
N ARG A 224 19.94 -18.45 0.36
CA ARG A 224 21.40 -18.53 0.21
C ARG A 224 22.14 -18.38 1.56
N GLN A 225 21.59 -17.62 2.52
CA GLN A 225 22.25 -17.31 3.79
C GLN A 225 22.73 -18.53 4.61
N PRO A 226 21.97 -19.64 4.77
CA PRO A 226 22.42 -20.82 5.51
C PRO A 226 23.66 -21.50 4.91
N PHE A 227 23.96 -21.25 3.63
CA PHE A 227 25.13 -21.80 2.94
C PHE A 227 26.35 -20.88 3.02
N VAL A 228 26.20 -19.66 3.53
CA VAL A 228 27.29 -18.70 3.73
C VAL A 228 27.67 -18.64 5.20
N TYR A 229 26.68 -18.55 6.08
CA TYR A 229 26.91 -18.37 7.51
C TYR A 229 27.00 -19.70 8.27
N PRO A 230 27.82 -19.75 9.34
CA PRO A 230 27.80 -20.85 10.30
C PRO A 230 26.37 -21.18 10.77
N SER A 231 26.05 -22.46 10.90
CA SER A 231 24.71 -22.95 11.24
C SER A 231 24.15 -22.39 12.57
N GLU A 232 25.03 -22.00 13.49
CA GLU A 232 24.67 -21.42 14.79
C GLU A 232 24.11 -19.99 14.69
N LEU A 233 24.44 -19.25 13.63
CA LEU A 233 23.95 -17.88 13.41
C LEU A 233 22.53 -17.85 12.84
N TYR A 234 22.08 -18.93 12.21
CA TYR A 234 20.84 -18.94 11.44
C TYR A 234 19.57 -18.82 12.31
N PRO A 235 19.44 -19.46 13.49
CA PRO A 235 18.31 -19.20 14.38
C PRO A 235 18.30 -17.74 14.87
N ALA A 236 19.48 -17.20 15.21
CA ALA A 236 19.62 -15.81 15.63
C ALA A 236 19.24 -14.82 14.52
N TRP A 237 19.42 -15.18 13.24
CA TRP A 237 19.05 -14.36 12.09
C TRP A 237 17.54 -14.04 12.04
N PHE A 238 16.68 -14.94 12.53
CA PHE A 238 15.22 -14.75 12.53
C PHE A 238 14.65 -14.31 13.87
N ILE A 239 15.18 -14.87 14.96
CA ILE A 239 14.65 -14.63 16.31
C ILE A 239 15.45 -13.55 17.04
N GLY A 240 16.63 -13.18 16.53
CA GLY A 240 17.58 -12.33 17.25
C GLY A 240 18.46 -13.14 18.21
N GLY A 241 19.45 -12.48 18.80
CA GLY A 241 20.34 -13.08 19.80
C GLY A 241 21.71 -12.38 19.88
N GLY A 242 22.49 -12.77 20.90
CA GLY A 242 23.78 -12.15 21.24
C GLY A 242 24.85 -12.04 20.14
N PRO A 243 24.97 -12.93 19.13
CA PRO A 243 26.01 -12.79 18.12
C PRO A 243 25.72 -11.73 17.06
N LEU A 244 24.52 -11.16 17.00
CA LEU A 244 24.15 -10.15 15.99
C LEU A 244 24.22 -8.74 16.58
N SER A 245 25.11 -7.91 16.04
CA SER A 245 25.09 -6.47 16.30
C SER A 245 23.99 -5.83 15.44
N LEU A 246 22.79 -5.71 15.99
CA LEU A 246 21.62 -5.16 15.29
C LEU A 246 21.34 -3.72 15.72
N PRO A 247 20.83 -2.87 14.81
CA PRO A 247 20.28 -1.57 15.19
C PRO A 247 19.17 -1.75 16.22
N LEU A 248 19.22 -0.94 17.28
CA LEU A 248 18.38 -1.11 18.47
C LEU A 248 16.88 -1.11 18.20
N THR A 249 16.44 -0.45 17.13
CA THR A 249 15.00 -0.33 16.81
C THR A 249 14.59 -1.23 15.64
N GLU A 250 15.52 -1.97 15.03
CA GLU A 250 15.26 -2.85 13.90
C GLU A 250 15.04 -4.30 14.35
N GLY A 251 14.24 -5.03 13.60
CA GLY A 251 14.07 -6.47 13.82
C GLY A 251 15.24 -7.29 13.29
N PRO A 252 15.32 -8.58 13.64
CA PRO A 252 16.29 -9.50 13.04
C PRO A 252 16.21 -9.47 11.51
N PRO A 253 17.34 -9.52 10.80
CA PRO A 253 17.36 -9.37 9.34
C PRO A 253 16.46 -10.38 8.62
N GLY A 254 16.45 -11.65 9.05
CA GLY A 254 15.60 -12.69 8.46
C GLY A 254 14.11 -12.43 8.68
N TRP A 255 13.73 -11.88 9.85
CA TRP A 255 12.33 -11.49 10.11
C TRP A 255 11.90 -10.33 9.21
N VAL A 256 12.77 -9.33 9.06
CA VAL A 256 12.53 -8.17 8.18
C VAL A 256 12.42 -8.63 6.72
N ALA A 257 13.29 -9.53 6.28
CA ALA A 257 13.25 -10.09 4.93
C ALA A 257 11.95 -10.87 4.66
N VAL A 258 11.51 -11.74 5.58
CA VAL A 258 10.22 -12.43 5.48
C VAL A 258 9.06 -11.44 5.43
N THR A 259 9.10 -10.40 6.27
CA THR A 259 8.09 -9.34 6.26
C THR A 259 8.04 -8.62 4.91
N HIS A 260 9.20 -8.29 4.33
CA HIS A 260 9.28 -7.71 2.99
C HIS A 260 8.71 -8.66 1.92
N VAL A 261 9.11 -9.94 1.92
CA VAL A 261 8.60 -10.94 0.97
C VAL A 261 7.07 -11.04 1.03
N LEU A 262 6.51 -11.20 2.23
CA LEU A 262 5.06 -11.29 2.42
C LEU A 262 4.35 -10.01 1.99
N MET A 263 4.89 -8.85 2.35
CA MET A 263 4.36 -7.56 1.93
C MET A 263 4.38 -7.38 0.40
N PHE A 264 5.48 -7.74 -0.25
CA PHE A 264 5.65 -7.62 -1.70
C PHE A 264 4.70 -8.56 -2.44
N LEU A 265 4.56 -9.82 -1.99
CA LEU A 265 3.62 -10.78 -2.55
C LEU A 265 2.16 -10.35 -2.35
N ALA A 266 1.80 -9.86 -1.16
CA ALA A 266 0.46 -9.37 -0.88
C ALA A 266 0.11 -8.13 -1.72
N ALA A 267 1.06 -7.21 -1.90
CA ALA A 267 0.89 -6.06 -2.78
C ALA A 267 0.78 -6.46 -4.25
N ALA A 268 1.62 -7.41 -4.71
CA ALA A 268 1.59 -7.95 -6.06
C ALA A 268 0.27 -8.65 -6.38
N GLY A 269 -0.15 -9.60 -5.54
CA GLY A 269 -1.42 -10.32 -5.70
C GLY A 269 -2.63 -9.39 -5.58
N GLY A 270 -2.56 -8.41 -4.66
CA GLY A 270 -3.55 -7.35 -4.55
C GLY A 270 -3.64 -6.51 -5.83
N ALA A 271 -2.51 -6.19 -6.47
CA ALA A 271 -2.48 -5.40 -7.70
C ALA A 271 -3.10 -6.17 -8.89
N LEU A 272 -2.85 -7.48 -8.97
CA LEU A 272 -3.44 -8.35 -10.00
C LEU A 272 -4.96 -8.48 -9.86
N THR A 273 -5.44 -8.61 -8.62
CA THR A 273 -6.88 -8.74 -8.30
C THR A 273 -7.62 -7.41 -8.21
N GLY A 274 -6.91 -6.28 -8.26
CA GLY A 274 -7.50 -4.95 -8.05
C GLY A 274 -7.99 -4.71 -6.63
N ALA A 275 -7.37 -5.36 -5.64
CA ALA A 275 -7.71 -5.22 -4.24
C ALA A 275 -7.46 -3.78 -3.75
N ALA A 276 -8.32 -3.29 -2.86
CA ALA A 276 -8.23 -1.91 -2.38
C ALA A 276 -6.90 -1.63 -1.64
N HIS A 277 -6.35 -2.64 -0.96
CA HIS A 277 -5.13 -2.51 -0.15
C HIS A 277 -3.85 -2.51 -0.99
N ALA A 278 -3.94 -2.92 -2.26
CA ALA A 278 -2.79 -3.03 -3.15
C ALA A 278 -2.07 -1.70 -3.34
N ARG A 279 -2.81 -0.58 -3.39
CA ARG A 279 -2.24 0.75 -3.57
C ARG A 279 -1.44 1.21 -2.34
N PRO A 280 -2.02 1.33 -1.13
CA PRO A 280 -1.25 1.76 0.03
C PRO A 280 -0.11 0.77 0.37
N LEU A 281 -0.36 -0.54 0.31
CA LEU A 281 0.66 -1.54 0.59
C LEU A 281 1.78 -1.52 -0.46
N GLY A 282 1.43 -1.41 -1.74
CA GLY A 282 2.39 -1.33 -2.84
C GLY A 282 3.23 -0.05 -2.84
N LEU A 283 2.69 1.09 -2.35
CA LEU A 283 3.47 2.32 -2.18
C LEU A 283 4.50 2.19 -1.06
N ILE A 284 4.14 1.57 0.07
CA ILE A 284 5.08 1.28 1.16
C ILE A 284 6.14 0.29 0.68
N ALA A 285 5.72 -0.81 0.02
CA ALA A 285 6.61 -1.80 -0.57
C ALA A 285 7.59 -1.17 -1.57
N GLY A 286 7.09 -0.33 -2.49
CA GLY A 286 7.94 0.40 -3.44
C GLY A 286 8.94 1.32 -2.76
N GLY A 287 8.59 1.93 -1.63
CA GLY A 287 9.51 2.72 -0.80
C GLY A 287 10.65 1.89 -0.22
N PHE A 288 10.36 0.68 0.28
CA PHE A 288 11.39 -0.26 0.75
C PHE A 288 12.28 -0.77 -0.39
N VAL A 289 11.70 -1.13 -1.53
CA VAL A 289 12.46 -1.53 -2.73
C VAL A 289 13.37 -0.41 -3.20
N LEU A 290 12.87 0.82 -3.28
CA LEU A 290 13.68 2.00 -3.63
C LEU A 290 14.82 2.21 -2.63
N SER A 291 14.52 2.18 -1.32
CA SER A 291 15.54 2.41 -0.29
C SER A 291 16.64 1.36 -0.34
N SER A 292 16.28 0.08 -0.51
CA SER A 292 17.23 -1.01 -0.72
C SER A 292 18.10 -0.78 -1.97
N GLY A 293 17.48 -0.41 -3.10
CA GLY A 293 18.18 -0.12 -4.34
C GLY A 293 19.15 1.06 -4.23
N VAL A 294 18.75 2.14 -3.55
CA VAL A 294 19.61 3.31 -3.32
C VAL A 294 20.81 2.94 -2.45
N LEU A 295 20.60 2.28 -1.31
CA LEU A 295 21.69 1.87 -0.42
C LEU A 295 22.64 0.88 -1.09
N GLY A 296 22.09 -0.11 -1.81
CA GLY A 296 22.87 -1.07 -2.58
C GLY A 296 23.71 -0.37 -3.65
N THR A 297 23.11 0.52 -4.43
CA THR A 297 23.82 1.29 -5.48
C THR A 297 24.89 2.20 -4.87
N ALA A 298 24.61 2.87 -3.75
CA ALA A 298 25.60 3.68 -3.04
C ALA A 298 26.83 2.85 -2.64
N ARG A 299 26.61 1.62 -2.15
CA ARG A 299 27.69 0.66 -1.85
C ARG A 299 28.49 0.28 -3.10
N VAL A 300 27.81 -0.04 -4.20
CA VAL A 300 28.46 -0.44 -5.46
C VAL A 300 29.32 0.72 -6.02
N VAL A 301 28.83 1.96 -5.94
CA VAL A 301 29.60 3.16 -6.33
C VAL A 301 30.81 3.35 -5.41
N HIS A 302 30.60 3.29 -4.10
CA HIS A 302 31.64 3.57 -3.11
C HIS A 302 32.83 2.60 -3.22
N TYR A 303 32.57 1.32 -3.50
CA TYR A 303 33.61 0.30 -3.66
C TYR A 303 34.06 0.10 -5.12
N GLU A 304 33.70 1.01 -6.03
CA GLU A 304 34.06 0.96 -7.47
C GLU A 304 33.75 -0.38 -8.13
N MET A 305 32.70 -1.04 -7.65
CA MET A 305 32.36 -2.41 -8.04
C MET A 305 31.97 -2.53 -9.52
N TYR A 306 31.55 -1.42 -10.16
CA TYR A 306 31.23 -1.37 -11.59
C TYR A 306 32.44 -1.61 -12.49
N GLU A 307 33.62 -1.12 -12.11
CA GLU A 307 34.84 -1.26 -12.93
C GLU A 307 35.29 -2.73 -12.99
N ARG A 308 35.02 -3.47 -11.91
CA ARG A 308 35.41 -4.87 -11.74
C ARG A 308 34.26 -5.83 -12.04
N PHE A 309 33.16 -5.36 -12.63
CA PHE A 309 31.94 -6.18 -12.77
C PHE A 309 32.20 -7.52 -13.46
N PHE A 310 32.95 -7.53 -14.57
CA PHE A 310 33.25 -8.75 -15.32
C PHE A 310 34.31 -9.64 -14.65
N ASP A 311 35.14 -9.07 -13.78
CA ASP A 311 36.17 -9.77 -13.03
C ASP A 311 35.68 -10.27 -11.67
N ALA A 312 34.55 -9.74 -11.19
CA ALA A 312 33.93 -10.11 -9.93
C ALA A 312 33.31 -11.52 -10.01
N ASP A 313 33.18 -12.16 -8.86
CA ASP A 313 32.47 -13.43 -8.77
C ASP A 313 30.97 -13.27 -9.06
N LEU A 314 30.32 -14.39 -9.40
CA LEU A 314 28.91 -14.38 -9.77
C LEU A 314 28.02 -13.80 -8.65
N GLU A 315 28.38 -14.03 -7.39
CA GLU A 315 27.62 -13.53 -6.25
C GLU A 315 27.66 -11.99 -6.17
N ALA A 316 28.84 -11.37 -6.32
CA ALA A 316 28.96 -9.92 -6.41
C ALA A 316 28.20 -9.36 -7.62
N GLN A 317 28.31 -9.99 -8.81
CA GLN A 317 27.57 -9.55 -9.99
C GLN A 317 26.06 -9.56 -9.75
N LEU A 318 25.52 -10.63 -9.17
CA LEU A 318 24.10 -10.75 -8.84
C LEU A 318 23.66 -9.73 -7.79
N ASN A 319 24.51 -9.43 -6.81
CA ASN A 319 24.21 -8.43 -5.78
C ASN A 319 24.15 -7.01 -6.37
N MET A 320 25.07 -6.68 -7.28
CA MET A 320 25.05 -5.42 -8.03
C MET A 320 23.79 -5.31 -8.90
N LEU A 321 23.47 -6.36 -9.67
CA LEU A 321 22.27 -6.39 -10.52
C LEU A 321 20.99 -6.28 -9.71
N THR A 322 20.92 -6.94 -8.54
CA THR A 322 19.78 -6.83 -7.62
C THR A 322 19.59 -5.39 -7.14
N SER A 323 20.67 -4.72 -6.76
CA SER A 323 20.64 -3.33 -6.29
C SER A 323 20.14 -2.38 -7.37
N VAL A 324 20.65 -2.51 -8.60
CA VAL A 324 20.20 -1.71 -9.75
C VAL A 324 18.75 -2.02 -10.12
N ALA A 325 18.36 -3.29 -10.12
CA ALA A 325 16.99 -3.71 -10.40
C ALA A 325 16.00 -3.12 -9.37
N ALA A 326 16.36 -3.12 -8.08
CA ALA A 326 15.57 -2.50 -7.01
C ALA A 326 15.49 -0.97 -7.18
N LEU A 327 16.60 -0.31 -7.52
CA LEU A 327 16.65 1.14 -7.76
C LEU A 327 15.71 1.58 -8.89
N ILE A 328 15.52 0.74 -9.92
CA ILE A 328 14.60 1.01 -11.03
C ILE A 328 13.16 0.59 -10.67
N ALA A 329 12.98 -0.59 -10.08
CA ALA A 329 11.66 -1.15 -9.77
C ALA A 329 10.89 -0.30 -8.75
N GLY A 330 11.56 0.19 -7.70
CA GLY A 330 10.94 0.98 -6.64
C GLY A 330 10.22 2.24 -7.16
N PRO A 331 10.90 3.16 -7.87
CA PRO A 331 10.29 4.33 -8.48
C PRO A 331 9.18 3.99 -9.47
N VAL A 332 9.37 2.95 -10.30
CA VAL A 332 8.35 2.54 -11.27
C VAL A 332 7.07 2.09 -10.56
N VAL A 333 7.18 1.27 -9.51
CA VAL A 333 6.04 0.86 -8.68
C VAL A 333 5.37 2.07 -8.04
N ILE A 334 6.16 2.97 -7.44
CA ILE A 334 5.63 4.19 -6.82
C ILE A 334 4.89 5.06 -7.84
N ILE A 335 5.48 5.33 -9.01
CA ILE A 335 4.88 6.16 -10.07
C ILE A 335 3.60 5.52 -10.60
N VAL A 336 3.62 4.22 -10.90
CA VAL A 336 2.45 3.49 -11.42
C VAL A 336 1.29 3.50 -10.43
N LEU A 337 1.57 3.35 -9.13
CA LEU A 337 0.55 3.38 -8.08
C LEU A 337 0.15 4.81 -7.66
N ALA A 338 1.04 5.79 -7.78
CA ALA A 338 0.79 7.19 -7.45
C ALA A 338 -0.10 7.85 -8.49
N ARG A 339 0.03 7.48 -9.77
CA ARG A 339 -0.83 7.97 -10.85
C ARG A 339 -2.29 7.71 -10.51
N LYS A 340 -2.99 8.80 -10.16
CA LYS A 340 -4.44 8.83 -9.97
C LYS A 340 -5.05 8.41 -11.30
N ASP A 341 -5.98 7.46 -11.27
CA ASP A 341 -6.64 6.96 -12.48
C ASP A 341 -7.23 8.17 -13.22
N VAL A 342 -6.51 8.67 -14.23
CA VAL A 342 -7.02 9.70 -15.13
C VAL A 342 -8.27 9.10 -15.72
N GLU A 343 -9.39 9.79 -15.47
CA GLU A 343 -10.77 9.48 -15.81
C GLU A 343 -10.89 8.19 -16.64
N ARG A 344 -11.34 7.11 -16.00
CA ARG A 344 -11.88 5.97 -16.75
C ARG A 344 -13.15 6.49 -17.42
N ILE A 345 -13.03 7.15 -18.57
CA ILE A 345 -14.14 7.34 -19.49
C ILE A 345 -14.65 5.92 -19.72
N PRO A 346 -15.91 5.60 -19.40
CA PRO A 346 -16.42 4.26 -19.56
C PRO A 346 -16.29 3.89 -21.03
N ALA A 347 -15.32 3.02 -21.36
CA ALA A 347 -15.09 2.48 -22.71
C ALA A 347 -16.18 1.46 -23.09
N GLY A 348 -17.40 1.70 -22.63
CA GLY A 348 -18.53 0.80 -22.67
C GLY A 348 -19.77 1.49 -22.11
N GLY A 349 -19.91 2.81 -22.32
CA GLY A 349 -21.25 3.36 -22.43
C GLY A 349 -21.93 2.57 -23.54
N VAL A 350 -22.86 1.68 -23.17
CA VAL A 350 -23.78 1.06 -24.12
C VAL A 350 -24.31 2.20 -24.99
N PRO A 351 -24.21 2.15 -26.33
CA PRO A 351 -24.85 3.14 -27.17
C PRO A 351 -26.30 3.18 -26.73
N GLY A 352 -26.73 4.30 -26.15
CA GLY A 352 -28.16 4.52 -25.95
C GLY A 352 -28.85 4.36 -27.32
N PRO A 353 -30.12 3.94 -27.36
CA PRO A 353 -30.87 3.81 -28.62
C PRO A 353 -30.91 5.12 -29.44
N TRP A 354 -30.51 6.24 -28.85
CA TRP A 354 -30.19 7.49 -29.51
C TRP A 354 -28.67 7.63 -29.59
N GLY A 355 -28.07 7.21 -30.72
CA GLY A 355 -26.63 7.16 -30.97
C GLY A 355 -25.88 8.47 -30.70
N GLY A 356 -25.52 8.69 -29.44
CA GLY A 356 -24.83 9.88 -28.94
C GLY A 356 -23.32 9.69 -28.87
N GLY A 357 -22.64 10.43 -29.74
CA GLY A 357 -21.20 10.59 -29.92
C GLY A 357 -20.28 10.32 -28.73
N GLY A 358 -19.31 9.44 -28.96
CA GLY A 358 -18.00 9.60 -28.33
C GLY A 358 -17.32 10.90 -28.82
N PRO A 359 -16.27 11.38 -28.12
CA PRO A 359 -15.60 12.66 -28.40
C PRO A 359 -14.83 12.71 -29.73
N TRP A 360 -14.83 11.62 -30.50
CA TRP A 360 -14.31 11.53 -31.87
C TRP A 360 -15.43 11.37 -32.90
N GLY A 361 -16.65 11.79 -32.57
CA GLY A 361 -17.77 11.90 -33.51
C GLY A 361 -17.56 12.99 -34.56
N ALA A 362 -16.42 12.98 -35.24
CA ALA A 362 -16.27 13.60 -36.54
C ALA A 362 -17.26 12.88 -37.47
N ARG A 363 -18.39 13.54 -37.72
CA ARG A 363 -19.32 13.15 -38.78
C ARG A 363 -18.50 13.17 -40.08
N PRO A 364 -18.34 12.05 -40.81
CA PRO A 364 -17.66 12.09 -42.10
C PRO A 364 -18.38 13.14 -42.98
N PRO A 365 -17.66 14.09 -43.60
CA PRO A 365 -18.27 15.05 -44.52
C PRO A 365 -18.90 14.27 -45.68
N GLY A 366 -20.24 14.32 -45.80
CA GLY A 366 -20.95 13.74 -46.95
C GLY A 366 -22.21 12.92 -46.67
N HIS A 367 -22.75 12.86 -45.45
CA HIS A 367 -24.08 12.26 -45.25
C HIS A 367 -25.20 13.29 -45.37
N PRO A 368 -26.07 13.19 -46.40
CA PRO A 368 -27.23 14.07 -46.52
C PRO A 368 -28.24 13.78 -45.40
N PRO A 369 -29.00 14.80 -44.95
CA PRO A 369 -30.02 14.63 -43.93
C PRO A 369 -31.10 13.64 -44.38
N PRO A 370 -31.71 12.87 -43.46
CA PRO A 370 -32.79 11.95 -43.79
C PRO A 370 -33.94 12.73 -44.42
N HIS A 371 -34.29 12.34 -45.64
CA HIS A 371 -35.41 12.87 -46.39
C HIS A 371 -36.70 12.55 -45.63
N VAL A 372 -37.45 13.59 -45.28
CA VAL A 372 -38.80 13.47 -44.75
C VAL A 372 -39.65 12.84 -45.85
N ALA A 373 -40.24 11.68 -45.57
CA ALA A 373 -41.17 11.02 -46.49
C ALA A 373 -42.39 11.93 -46.75
N PRO A 374 -42.81 12.15 -48.01
CA PRO A 374 -43.99 12.96 -48.31
C PRO A 374 -45.26 12.21 -47.87
N GLY A 375 -46.03 12.76 -46.92
CA GLY A 375 -47.38 12.25 -46.65
C GLY A 375 -47.91 12.34 -45.22
N TYR A 376 -47.12 12.77 -44.23
CA TYR A 376 -47.62 12.96 -42.86
C TYR A 376 -47.81 14.45 -42.52
N PRO A 377 -49.00 14.88 -42.07
CA PRO A 377 -49.18 16.21 -41.52
C PRO A 377 -48.37 16.35 -40.22
N PRO A 378 -47.71 17.51 -39.99
CA PRO A 378 -46.93 17.74 -38.79
C PRO A 378 -47.83 17.72 -37.54
N PRO A 379 -47.34 17.21 -36.39
CA PRO A 379 -48.03 17.37 -35.12
C PRO A 379 -48.19 18.86 -34.79
N GLN A 380 -49.42 19.30 -34.56
CA GLN A 380 -49.69 20.65 -34.05
C GLN A 380 -49.07 20.78 -32.65
N ALA A 381 -48.11 21.70 -32.52
CA ALA A 381 -47.56 22.09 -31.22
C ALA A 381 -48.63 22.82 -30.38
N PRO A 382 -48.71 22.59 -29.06
CA PRO A 382 -49.59 23.34 -28.17
C PRO A 382 -49.31 24.85 -28.24
N PRO A 383 -50.32 25.73 -28.13
CA PRO A 383 -50.12 27.16 -28.13
C PRO A 383 -49.32 27.58 -26.90
N GLY A 384 -48.13 28.17 -27.07
CA GLY A 384 -47.39 28.81 -25.98
C GLY A 384 -45.87 28.63 -25.95
N GLN A 385 -45.24 27.93 -26.89
CA GLN A 385 -43.78 27.83 -26.93
C GLN A 385 -43.24 28.27 -28.30
N GLN A 386 -42.85 29.54 -28.39
CA GLN A 386 -41.96 30.02 -29.44
C GLN A 386 -40.53 29.50 -29.14
N PRO A 387 -39.87 28.81 -30.07
CA PRO A 387 -38.44 28.56 -29.96
C PRO A 387 -37.66 29.88 -30.13
N PRO A 388 -36.60 30.13 -29.36
CA PRO A 388 -35.84 31.37 -29.45
C PRO A 388 -35.09 31.45 -30.79
N ALA A 389 -35.24 32.59 -31.46
CA ALA A 389 -34.51 32.90 -32.68
C ALA A 389 -32.98 32.97 -32.39
N PRO A 390 -32.11 32.49 -33.31
CA PRO A 390 -30.67 32.66 -33.19
C PRO A 390 -30.27 34.12 -33.44
N GLY A 391 -30.26 34.93 -32.38
CA GLY A 391 -29.84 36.33 -32.42
C GLY A 391 -28.38 36.49 -32.03
N PHE A 392 -27.53 36.84 -32.99
CA PHE A 392 -26.24 37.48 -32.76
C PHE A 392 -26.45 38.88 -32.15
N GLY A 393 -25.88 39.15 -30.98
CA GLY A 393 -25.87 40.49 -30.38
C GLY A 393 -24.87 40.64 -29.21
N PRO A 394 -24.39 41.87 -28.91
CA PRO A 394 -23.19 42.16 -28.10
C PRO A 394 -23.48 42.19 -26.58
N PRO A 395 -22.45 42.37 -25.71
CA PRO A 395 -22.54 42.01 -24.30
C PRO A 395 -23.45 42.94 -23.51
N ARG A 396 -24.32 42.35 -22.66
CA ARG A 396 -25.09 43.10 -21.67
C ARG A 396 -24.29 43.23 -20.38
N ASP A 397 -23.87 44.47 -20.14
CA ASP A 397 -23.58 45.00 -18.81
C ASP A 397 -24.80 44.94 -17.89
N GLY A 398 -24.54 44.73 -16.60
CA GLY A 398 -25.36 45.26 -15.50
C GLY A 398 -26.49 44.37 -15.00
N GLY A 399 -26.30 43.77 -13.81
CA GLY A 399 -27.40 43.18 -13.05
C GLY A 399 -26.97 42.39 -11.82
N PHE A 400 -26.43 43.07 -10.80
CA PHE A 400 -26.30 42.51 -9.46
C PHE A 400 -27.70 42.23 -8.86
N GLY A 401 -28.08 40.96 -8.78
CA GLY A 401 -29.20 40.51 -7.95
C GLY A 401 -28.74 40.24 -6.51
N PRO A 402 -29.55 40.55 -5.48
CA PRO A 402 -29.21 40.27 -4.09
C PRO A 402 -29.17 38.75 -3.81
N PRO A 403 -28.30 38.29 -2.89
CA PRO A 403 -28.17 36.87 -2.58
C PRO A 403 -29.43 36.32 -1.88
N PRO A 404 -29.74 35.01 -2.03
CA PRO A 404 -30.84 34.37 -1.31
C PRO A 404 -30.59 34.40 0.19
N GLN A 405 -31.58 34.84 0.96
CA GLN A 405 -31.57 34.76 2.42
C GLN A 405 -31.62 33.30 2.86
N GLY A 406 -30.54 32.83 3.51
CA GLY A 406 -30.49 31.53 4.15
C GLY A 406 -31.38 31.47 5.40
N PRO A 407 -31.72 30.26 5.88
CA PRO A 407 -32.53 30.08 7.08
C PRO A 407 -31.82 30.59 8.34
N PRO A 408 -32.58 31.06 9.36
CA PRO A 408 -32.02 31.67 10.55
C PRO A 408 -31.19 30.69 11.40
N PRO A 409 -30.18 31.17 12.14
CA PRO A 409 -29.33 30.33 12.97
C PRO A 409 -30.13 29.71 14.12
N GLN A 410 -30.15 28.39 14.21
CA GLN A 410 -30.62 27.70 15.40
C GLN A 410 -29.59 27.93 16.52
N GLY A 411 -30.04 28.55 17.62
CA GLY A 411 -29.24 28.75 18.82
C GLY A 411 -28.82 27.42 19.47
N PRO A 412 -27.76 27.43 20.30
CA PRO A 412 -27.28 26.22 20.96
C PRO A 412 -28.31 25.67 21.96
N PRO A 413 -28.42 24.33 22.10
CA PRO A 413 -29.34 23.72 23.04
C PRO A 413 -28.93 24.02 24.50
N PRO A 414 -29.90 24.03 25.44
CA PRO A 414 -29.63 24.28 26.86
C PRO A 414 -28.63 23.26 27.42
N GLN A 415 -27.60 23.76 28.12
CA GLN A 415 -26.66 22.92 28.86
C GLN A 415 -27.36 22.29 30.05
N GLY A 416 -27.40 20.95 30.09
CA GLY A 416 -27.83 20.20 31.27
C GLY A 416 -26.84 20.34 32.43
N PRO A 417 -27.26 20.01 33.67
CA PRO A 417 -26.41 20.13 34.85
C PRO A 417 -25.18 19.22 34.76
N PRO A 418 -24.03 19.64 35.31
CA PRO A 418 -22.80 18.89 35.24
C PRO A 418 -22.92 17.56 36.00
N PRO A 419 -22.32 16.46 35.48
CA PRO A 419 -22.29 15.18 36.17
C PRO A 419 -21.46 15.29 37.46
N GLN A 420 -22.06 14.87 38.58
CA GLN A 420 -21.38 14.76 39.86
C GLN A 420 -20.26 13.71 39.74
N GLY A 421 -19.02 14.11 40.06
CA GLY A 421 -17.86 13.24 40.04
C GLY A 421 -17.93 12.13 41.10
N PRO A 422 -17.15 11.05 40.93
CA PRO A 422 -17.10 9.96 41.90
C PRO A 422 -16.49 10.43 43.23
N PRO A 423 -16.93 9.87 44.36
CA PRO A 423 -16.41 10.23 45.68
C PRO A 423 -14.93 9.87 45.81
N PRO A 424 -14.16 10.63 46.63
CA PRO A 424 -12.74 10.38 46.85
C PRO A 424 -12.51 9.00 47.47
N GLN A 425 -11.64 8.20 46.84
CA GLN A 425 -11.17 6.94 47.39
C GLN A 425 -10.24 7.22 48.57
N GLY A 426 -10.51 6.56 49.70
CA GLY A 426 -9.70 6.65 50.92
C GLY A 426 -8.29 6.08 50.73
N PRO A 427 -7.38 6.36 51.67
CA PRO A 427 -5.99 5.93 51.58
C PRO A 427 -5.86 4.39 51.59
N PRO A 428 -4.90 3.84 50.83
CA PRO A 428 -4.70 2.39 50.77
C PRO A 428 -4.19 1.83 52.12
N PRO A 429 -4.60 0.61 52.49
CA PRO A 429 -4.13 -0.05 53.70
C PRO A 429 -2.62 -0.31 53.62
N GLN A 430 -1.90 0.07 54.68
CA GLN A 430 -0.48 -0.21 54.83
C GLN A 430 -0.29 -1.73 55.01
N GLY A 431 0.57 -2.32 54.18
CA GLY A 431 0.91 -3.74 54.25
C GLY A 431 1.73 -4.08 55.50
N PRO A 432 1.78 -5.37 55.88
CA PRO A 432 2.46 -5.83 57.08
C PRO A 432 3.99 -5.61 57.01
N PRO A 433 4.65 -5.35 58.16
CA PRO A 433 6.09 -5.12 58.22
C PRO A 433 6.88 -6.39 57.87
N SER A 434 7.98 -6.21 57.15
CA SER A 434 8.89 -7.29 56.77
C SER A 434 9.62 -7.87 57.99
N PRO A 435 9.85 -9.20 58.03
CA PRO A 435 10.59 -9.83 59.12
C PRO A 435 12.08 -9.44 59.10
N PRO A 436 12.74 -9.41 60.27
CA PRO A 436 14.15 -9.06 60.38
C PRO A 436 15.05 -10.13 59.74
N ALA A 437 16.04 -9.67 58.97
CA ALA A 437 17.09 -10.51 58.42
C ALA A 437 18.03 -10.95 59.56
N GLY A 438 18.07 -12.26 59.84
CA GLY A 438 19.03 -12.87 60.76
C GLY A 438 20.39 -13.06 60.09
N GLY A 439 21.46 -12.75 60.83
CA GLY A 439 22.85 -13.05 60.51
C GLY A 439 23.38 -14.28 61.22
#